data_AF-A0ABF7R9S7-F1
#
_entry.id   AF-A0ABF7R9S7-F1
#
_cell.length_a   1.000
_cell.length_b   1.000
_cell.length_c   1.000
_cell.angle_alpha   90.00
_cell.angle_beta   90.00
_cell.angle_gamma   90.00
#
_symmetry.space_group_name_H-M   'P 1'
#
loop_
_entity.id
_entity.type
_entity.pdbx_description
1 polymer ?
#
loop_
_entity_poly.entity_id
_entity_poly.type
_entity_poly.pdbx_seq_one_letter_code
_entity_poly.pdbx_strand_id
1 'polypeptide(L)'
;MTRLSAFIEGVGLLGPGLDQWPQAAAMLTGQAPYVPERTALPPPAGLPAAERRRTGPAVRVALAVGLEAAAASGRDAATLATVFAASGGDSQNCHAICETLASEDRHLSPTRFHNSVHNAPAGYWSIAARAMAPSNVLCAYDGSFAAGLLESLCQVAVDAVPTLLIAFDTDYPEPLRAVRPIPDAFGVALVLAPEAGPHALARIDARLTDAPASAFARSELEHLRAGNPAAPRAAAARSPGRPALGERGARLPAGHPPARRPRHARGFRHLPAMTASPLLSPPLDHAWIAARIPHSGAMCLLDTVVAWDDARIRCTATSHRDPGNPLRAHGRLAAVCGIEYAAQAMAVHGAILGNAQDRPRAGFLASVRSVEAHVERLDTLDAPLTIEAERIGGDGNNVLYRFAVHCGERMLLSGRAAVVLDASGLGPPDPGAGAEADARAR
;
A
#
# COMPACT_ATOMS: atom_id res chain seq x y z
N MET A 1 -3.64 -30.19 -0.28
CA MET A 1 -3.39 -28.76 -0.57
C MET A 1 -4.72 -28.06 -0.60
N THR A 2 -4.86 -26.93 0.10
CA THR A 2 -6.10 -26.15 0.13
C THR A 2 -6.42 -25.62 -1.28
N ARG A 3 -7.68 -25.73 -1.69
CA ARG A 3 -8.20 -25.07 -2.89
C ARG A 3 -8.73 -23.70 -2.46
N LEU A 4 -8.40 -22.66 -3.22
CA LEU A 4 -9.04 -21.36 -3.09
C LEU A 4 -10.04 -21.19 -4.23
N SER A 5 -11.19 -20.56 -3.95
CA SER A 5 -12.25 -20.38 -4.93
C SER A 5 -12.89 -19.00 -4.76
N ALA A 6 -13.31 -18.40 -5.86
CA ALA A 6 -14.05 -17.14 -5.88
C ALA A 6 -14.94 -17.06 -7.13
N PHE A 7 -15.87 -16.11 -7.15
CA PHE A 7 -16.63 -15.74 -8.34
C PHE A 7 -16.02 -14.49 -8.97
N ILE A 8 -15.83 -14.51 -10.29
CA ILE A 8 -15.41 -13.34 -11.07
C ILE A 8 -16.69 -12.58 -11.43
N GLU A 9 -16.83 -11.34 -10.97
CA GLU A 9 -18.01 -10.49 -11.24
C GLU A 9 -17.73 -9.35 -12.21
N GLY A 10 -16.45 -9.00 -12.40
CA GLY A 10 -16.04 -7.95 -13.32
C GLY A 10 -14.65 -8.26 -13.86
N VAL A 11 -14.44 -7.97 -15.13
CA VAL A 11 -13.15 -8.08 -15.80
C VAL A 11 -12.89 -6.78 -16.53
N GLY A 12 -11.66 -6.29 -16.43
CA GLY A 12 -11.14 -5.22 -17.27
C GLY A 12 -9.90 -5.72 -18.00
N LEU A 13 -9.69 -5.28 -19.24
CA LEU A 13 -8.58 -5.73 -20.07
C LEU A 13 -8.12 -4.65 -21.04
N LEU A 14 -6.82 -4.36 -21.04
CA LEU A 14 -6.19 -3.43 -21.96
C LEU A 14 -4.87 -4.02 -22.47
N GLY A 15 -4.61 -4.00 -23.76
CA GLY A 15 -3.37 -4.49 -24.34
C GLY A 15 -3.32 -4.39 -25.86
N PRO A 16 -2.34 -5.03 -26.51
CA PRO A 16 -2.14 -4.89 -27.95
C PRO A 16 -3.34 -5.39 -28.75
N GLY A 17 -4.06 -4.50 -29.44
CA GLY A 17 -5.31 -4.79 -30.16
C GLY A 17 -6.51 -5.17 -29.28
N LEU A 18 -6.45 -4.88 -27.96
CA LEU A 18 -7.46 -5.25 -26.96
C LEU A 18 -7.79 -4.04 -26.09
N ASP A 19 -8.78 -3.24 -26.47
CA ASP A 19 -9.07 -1.94 -25.81
C ASP A 19 -9.92 -2.05 -24.54
N GLN A 20 -10.75 -3.10 -24.45
CA GLN A 20 -11.74 -3.33 -23.40
C GLN A 20 -12.18 -4.80 -23.37
N TRP A 21 -12.63 -5.28 -22.22
CA TRP A 21 -13.04 -6.67 -22.00
C TRP A 21 -14.16 -7.19 -22.92
N PRO A 22 -15.27 -6.48 -23.20
CA PRO A 22 -16.34 -7.02 -24.04
C PRO A 22 -15.89 -7.36 -25.47
N GLN A 23 -15.05 -6.50 -26.05
CA GLN A 23 -14.44 -6.69 -27.37
C GLN A 23 -13.38 -7.80 -27.33
N ALA A 24 -12.51 -7.79 -26.31
CA ALA A 24 -11.50 -8.81 -26.13
C ALA A 24 -12.10 -10.21 -25.94
N ALA A 25 -13.20 -10.34 -25.19
CA ALA A 25 -13.89 -11.60 -24.99
C ALA A 25 -14.37 -12.21 -26.33
N ALA A 26 -14.89 -11.41 -27.25
CA ALA A 26 -15.27 -11.86 -28.59
C ALA A 26 -14.04 -12.32 -29.41
N MET A 27 -12.90 -11.63 -29.29
CA MET A 27 -11.65 -12.03 -29.97
C MET A 27 -11.05 -13.32 -29.40
N LEU A 28 -10.98 -13.43 -28.06
CA LEU A 28 -10.44 -14.57 -27.33
C LEU A 28 -11.28 -15.85 -27.50
N THR A 29 -12.61 -15.71 -27.60
CA THR A 29 -13.53 -16.83 -27.92
C THR A 29 -13.61 -17.13 -29.42
N GLY A 30 -13.05 -16.28 -30.26
CA GLY A 30 -13.02 -16.45 -31.72
C GLY A 30 -14.29 -16.03 -32.47
N GLN A 31 -15.18 -15.30 -31.82
CA GLN A 31 -16.33 -14.64 -32.44
C GLN A 31 -15.93 -13.42 -33.28
N ALA A 32 -14.76 -12.82 -32.99
CA ALA A 32 -14.13 -11.76 -33.76
C ALA A 32 -12.67 -12.12 -34.12
N PRO A 33 -12.12 -11.59 -35.22
CA PRO A 33 -10.69 -11.69 -35.50
C PRO A 33 -9.89 -10.83 -34.52
N TYR A 34 -8.75 -11.36 -34.06
CA TYR A 34 -7.76 -10.58 -33.34
C TYR A 34 -6.79 -9.94 -34.34
N VAL A 35 -6.55 -8.63 -34.19
CA VAL A 35 -5.60 -7.87 -35.01
C VAL A 35 -4.57 -7.23 -34.05
N PRO A 36 -3.28 -7.58 -34.15
CA PRO A 36 -2.25 -6.95 -33.32
C PRO A 36 -2.08 -5.47 -33.66
N GLU A 37 -2.26 -4.60 -32.66
CA GLU A 37 -2.04 -3.14 -32.74
C GLU A 37 -1.32 -2.67 -31.47
N ARG A 38 -0.62 -1.52 -31.50
CA ARG A 38 -0.03 -0.94 -30.27
C ARG A 38 -1.14 -0.52 -29.30
N THR A 39 -0.90 -0.71 -28.02
CA THR A 39 -1.87 -0.48 -26.94
C THR A 39 -2.18 1.01 -26.79
N ALA A 40 -3.43 1.39 -27.06
CA ALA A 40 -3.90 2.77 -26.90
C ALA A 40 -4.16 3.08 -25.41
N LEU A 41 -3.29 3.87 -24.78
CA LEU A 41 -3.42 4.19 -23.35
C LEU A 41 -4.40 5.35 -23.11
N PRO A 42 -5.57 5.11 -22.49
CA PRO A 42 -6.54 6.17 -22.23
C PRO A 42 -6.02 7.16 -21.18
N PRO A 43 -6.55 8.40 -21.15
CA PRO A 43 -6.28 9.32 -20.06
C PRO A 43 -6.83 8.74 -18.75
N PRO A 44 -6.14 8.91 -17.60
CA PRO A 44 -6.58 8.36 -16.34
C PRO A 44 -7.84 9.09 -15.85
N ALA A 45 -8.97 8.39 -15.90
CA ALA A 45 -10.24 8.86 -15.38
C ALA A 45 -10.20 8.99 -13.84
N GLY A 46 -11.12 9.78 -13.28
CA GLY A 46 -11.22 10.02 -11.82
C GLY A 46 -10.15 10.95 -11.23
N LEU A 47 -8.93 11.00 -11.78
CA LEU A 47 -7.86 11.86 -11.25
C LEU A 47 -8.15 13.36 -11.42
N PRO A 48 -7.78 14.22 -10.44
CA PRO A 48 -7.73 15.66 -10.64
C PRO A 48 -6.61 16.06 -11.62
N ALA A 49 -6.61 17.33 -12.03
CA ALA A 49 -5.78 17.79 -13.14
C ALA A 49 -4.26 17.77 -12.84
N ALA A 50 -3.85 17.96 -11.59
CA ALA A 50 -2.43 17.96 -11.21
C ALA A 50 -1.87 16.54 -11.24
N GLU A 51 -2.58 15.58 -10.66
CA GLU A 51 -2.21 14.17 -10.58
C GLU A 51 -2.22 13.54 -11.97
N ARG A 52 -3.27 13.79 -12.77
CA ARG A 52 -3.35 13.31 -14.16
C ARG A 52 -2.13 13.70 -15.00
N ARG A 53 -1.62 14.93 -14.86
CA ARG A 53 -0.41 15.42 -15.55
C ARG A 53 0.88 14.72 -15.12
N ARG A 54 0.90 14.07 -13.95
CA ARG A 54 2.04 13.35 -13.40
C ARG A 54 2.04 11.86 -13.74
N THR A 55 1.00 11.34 -14.41
CA THR A 55 0.87 9.88 -14.67
C THR A 55 1.68 9.38 -15.88
N GLY A 56 2.49 8.35 -15.63
CA GLY A 56 3.13 7.53 -16.66
C GLY A 56 2.24 6.37 -17.17
N PRO A 57 2.70 5.61 -18.18
CA PRO A 57 1.96 4.50 -18.78
C PRO A 57 1.42 3.46 -17.80
N ALA A 58 2.24 3.04 -16.82
CA ALA A 58 1.87 2.04 -15.82
C ALA A 58 0.59 2.42 -15.05
N VAL A 59 0.49 3.69 -14.62
CA VAL A 59 -0.69 4.22 -13.93
C VAL A 59 -1.91 4.24 -14.85
N ARG A 60 -1.74 4.60 -16.13
CA ARG A 60 -2.85 4.66 -17.09
C ARG A 60 -3.45 3.28 -17.36
N VAL A 61 -2.59 2.27 -17.59
CA VAL A 61 -3.02 0.87 -17.74
C VAL A 61 -3.79 0.41 -16.51
N ALA A 62 -3.17 0.52 -15.34
CA ALA A 62 -3.73 0.02 -14.08
C ALA A 62 -5.09 0.66 -13.73
N LEU A 63 -5.21 1.98 -13.90
CA LEU A 63 -6.49 2.68 -13.67
C LEU A 63 -7.55 2.31 -14.73
N ALA A 64 -7.18 2.17 -16.00
CA ALA A 64 -8.13 1.80 -17.05
C ALA A 64 -8.80 0.46 -16.76
N VAL A 65 -8.00 -0.60 -16.58
CA VAL A 65 -8.53 -1.95 -16.36
C VAL A 65 -9.22 -2.09 -14.99
N GLY A 66 -8.69 -1.44 -13.95
CA GLY A 66 -9.30 -1.46 -12.62
C GLY A 66 -10.68 -0.79 -12.59
N LEU A 67 -10.83 0.36 -13.26
CA LEU A 67 -12.11 1.07 -13.33
C LEU A 67 -13.12 0.33 -14.21
N GLU A 68 -12.68 -0.29 -15.32
CA GLU A 68 -13.51 -1.15 -16.14
C GLU A 68 -14.05 -2.35 -15.35
N ALA A 69 -13.16 -3.08 -14.66
CA ALA A 69 -13.55 -4.25 -13.86
C ALA A 69 -14.52 -3.88 -12.74
N ALA A 70 -14.27 -2.78 -12.02
CA ALA A 70 -15.15 -2.28 -10.97
C ALA A 70 -16.54 -1.93 -11.55
N ALA A 71 -16.59 -1.17 -12.64
CA ALA A 71 -17.85 -0.80 -13.31
C ALA A 71 -18.63 -2.03 -13.80
N ALA A 72 -17.96 -2.99 -14.43
CA ALA A 72 -18.57 -4.24 -14.92
C ALA A 72 -19.20 -5.08 -13.78
N SER A 73 -18.59 -5.07 -12.59
CA SER A 73 -19.10 -5.78 -11.41
C SER A 73 -20.29 -5.11 -10.71
N GLY A 74 -20.62 -3.86 -11.07
CA GLY A 74 -21.63 -3.05 -10.37
C GLY A 74 -21.23 -2.61 -8.95
N ARG A 75 -19.97 -2.80 -8.54
CA ARG A 75 -19.47 -2.43 -7.20
C ARG A 75 -18.87 -1.03 -7.19
N ASP A 76 -18.99 -0.36 -6.04
CA ASP A 76 -18.31 0.92 -5.81
C ASP A 76 -16.80 0.70 -5.65
N ALA A 77 -16.03 1.24 -6.59
CA ALA A 77 -14.56 1.20 -6.60
C ALA A 77 -13.93 1.77 -5.32
N ALA A 78 -14.59 2.70 -4.61
CA ALA A 78 -14.12 3.24 -3.34
C ALA A 78 -14.09 2.22 -2.19
N THR A 79 -14.87 1.13 -2.33
CA THR A 79 -15.08 0.11 -1.28
C THR A 79 -14.28 -1.17 -1.47
N LEU A 80 -13.70 -1.38 -2.65
CA LEU A 80 -12.97 -2.60 -2.98
C LEU A 80 -11.58 -2.59 -2.36
N ALA A 81 -11.26 -3.64 -1.59
CA ALA A 81 -9.87 -3.96 -1.28
C ALA A 81 -9.14 -4.25 -2.60
N THR A 82 -7.89 -3.78 -2.74
CA THR A 82 -7.14 -3.91 -3.99
C THR A 82 -5.84 -4.68 -3.83
N VAL A 83 -5.48 -5.42 -4.87
CA VAL A 83 -4.18 -6.07 -5.02
C VAL A 83 -3.60 -5.66 -6.37
N PHE A 84 -2.54 -4.87 -6.36
CA PHE A 84 -1.79 -4.51 -7.56
C PHE A 84 -0.64 -5.51 -7.77
N ALA A 85 -0.44 -5.95 -9.00
CA ALA A 85 0.64 -6.87 -9.35
C ALA A 85 1.35 -6.43 -10.64
N ALA A 86 2.66 -6.28 -10.60
CA ALA A 86 3.45 -5.92 -11.79
C ALA A 86 4.87 -6.47 -11.68
N SER A 87 5.43 -6.94 -12.79
CA SER A 87 6.85 -7.34 -12.82
C SER A 87 7.78 -6.13 -12.79
N GLY A 88 7.42 -5.05 -13.50
CA GLY A 88 8.29 -3.90 -13.71
C GLY A 88 7.98 -2.66 -12.88
N GLY A 89 6.71 -2.46 -12.50
CA GLY A 89 6.25 -1.15 -11.99
C GLY A 89 6.18 -0.13 -13.13
N ASP A 90 6.74 1.08 -12.94
CA ASP A 90 6.88 2.07 -14.01
C ASP A 90 8.23 1.91 -14.73
N SER A 91 8.23 1.03 -15.75
CA SER A 91 9.39 0.68 -16.57
C SER A 91 10.09 1.90 -17.20
N GLN A 92 9.30 2.87 -17.69
CA GLN A 92 9.81 4.05 -18.40
C GLN A 92 10.37 5.10 -17.44
N ASN A 93 9.74 5.31 -16.29
CA ASN A 93 10.27 6.20 -15.26
C ASN A 93 11.55 5.63 -14.61
N CYS A 94 11.61 4.31 -14.40
CA CYS A 94 12.83 3.61 -13.95
C CYS A 94 14.00 3.87 -14.90
N HIS A 95 13.79 3.66 -16.21
CA HIS A 95 14.79 3.95 -17.25
C HIS A 95 15.29 5.40 -17.19
N ALA A 96 14.38 6.39 -17.21
CA ALA A 96 14.75 7.80 -17.20
C ALA A 96 15.52 8.22 -15.92
N ILE A 97 15.24 7.59 -14.78
CA ILE A 97 15.99 7.78 -13.54
C ILE A 97 17.41 7.21 -13.69
N CYS A 98 17.57 6.03 -14.27
CA CYS A 98 18.88 5.43 -14.55
C CYS A 98 19.71 6.29 -15.51
N GLU A 99 19.12 6.81 -16.59
CA GLU A 99 19.81 7.74 -17.51
C GLU A 99 20.30 9.00 -16.79
N THR A 100 19.42 9.65 -16.01
CA THR A 100 19.78 10.85 -15.24
C THR A 100 20.95 10.58 -14.29
N LEU A 101 20.90 9.46 -13.55
CA LEU A 101 21.95 9.06 -12.60
C LEU A 101 23.29 8.66 -13.28
N ALA A 102 23.23 8.14 -14.51
CA ALA A 102 24.40 7.81 -15.32
C ALA A 102 25.06 9.05 -15.94
N SER A 103 24.34 10.16 -16.06
CA SER A 103 24.85 11.41 -16.61
C SER A 103 25.69 12.23 -15.61
N GLU A 104 26.24 13.35 -16.09
CA GLU A 104 26.92 14.35 -15.25
C GLU A 104 25.93 15.17 -14.41
N ASP A 105 24.74 15.47 -14.94
CA ASP A 105 23.66 16.14 -14.21
C ASP A 105 22.71 15.12 -13.55
N ARG A 106 22.92 14.91 -12.25
CA ARG A 106 22.19 13.91 -11.46
C ARG A 106 20.94 14.49 -10.76
N HIS A 107 20.45 15.65 -11.18
CA HIS A 107 19.27 16.29 -10.60
C HIS A 107 17.97 15.54 -10.95
N LEU A 108 17.59 14.59 -10.10
CA LEU A 108 16.33 13.87 -10.21
C LEU A 108 15.13 14.77 -9.85
N SER A 109 14.16 14.87 -10.77
CA SER A 109 12.88 15.54 -10.52
C SER A 109 12.13 14.88 -9.35
N PRO A 110 11.66 15.65 -8.34
CA PRO A 110 10.85 15.12 -7.23
C PRO A 110 9.60 14.36 -7.70
N THR A 111 8.97 14.79 -8.79
CA THR A 111 7.82 14.11 -9.40
C THR A 111 8.20 12.73 -9.94
N ARG A 112 9.35 12.59 -10.61
CA ARG A 112 9.85 11.29 -11.08
C ARG A 112 10.17 10.38 -9.91
N PHE A 113 10.80 10.90 -8.86
CA PHE A 113 11.09 10.14 -7.66
C PHE A 113 9.81 9.65 -6.95
N HIS A 114 8.78 10.50 -6.82
CA HIS A 114 7.48 10.10 -6.28
C HIS A 114 6.82 8.96 -7.09
N ASN A 115 6.94 8.99 -8.43
CA ASN A 115 6.45 7.93 -9.31
C ASN A 115 7.38 6.71 -9.42
N SER A 116 8.53 6.68 -8.75
CA SER A 116 9.50 5.58 -8.88
C SER A 116 9.15 4.35 -8.03
N VAL A 117 8.28 4.52 -7.04
CA VAL A 117 7.85 3.44 -6.15
C VAL A 117 6.83 2.54 -6.83
N HIS A 118 6.96 1.23 -6.63
CA HIS A 118 6.12 0.21 -7.29
C HIS A 118 4.62 0.38 -6.95
N ASN A 119 4.31 0.92 -5.77
CA ASN A 119 2.94 1.24 -5.33
C ASN A 119 2.38 2.57 -5.87
N ALA A 120 3.06 3.30 -6.76
CA ALA A 120 2.52 4.55 -7.32
C ALA A 120 1.14 4.37 -7.98
N PRO A 121 0.86 3.33 -8.80
CA PRO A 121 -0.48 3.10 -9.35
C PRO A 121 -1.57 2.87 -8.28
N ALA A 122 -1.24 2.23 -7.16
CA ALA A 122 -2.15 2.08 -6.02
C ALA A 122 -2.43 3.42 -5.32
N GLY A 123 -1.43 4.30 -5.22
CA GLY A 123 -1.59 5.68 -4.75
C GLY A 123 -2.48 6.52 -5.67
N TYR A 124 -2.33 6.39 -6.99
CA TYR A 124 -3.23 7.06 -7.94
C TYR A 124 -4.64 6.44 -7.93
N TRP A 125 -4.79 5.14 -7.66
CA TRP A 125 -6.10 4.50 -7.48
C TRP A 125 -6.86 5.05 -6.28
N SER A 126 -6.23 5.18 -5.11
CA SER A 126 -6.90 5.73 -3.93
C SER A 126 -7.39 7.16 -4.15
N ILE A 127 -6.69 7.95 -4.96
CA ILE A 127 -7.13 9.29 -5.38
C ILE A 127 -8.29 9.20 -6.40
N ALA A 128 -8.12 8.43 -7.48
CA ALA A 128 -9.07 8.36 -8.60
C ALA A 128 -10.42 7.76 -8.19
N ALA A 129 -10.39 6.66 -7.45
CA ALA A 129 -11.57 5.95 -6.95
C ALA A 129 -12.04 6.48 -5.58
N ARG A 130 -11.31 7.42 -4.95
CA ARG A 130 -11.52 7.87 -3.55
C ARG A 130 -11.51 6.70 -2.55
N ALA A 131 -10.75 5.65 -2.87
CA ALA A 131 -10.73 4.40 -2.12
C ALA A 131 -9.88 4.52 -0.85
N MET A 132 -10.50 4.20 0.30
CA MET A 132 -9.84 4.10 1.61
C MET A 132 -9.74 2.65 2.10
N ALA A 133 -10.13 1.69 1.27
CA ALA A 133 -9.94 0.27 1.52
C ALA A 133 -8.45 -0.14 1.43
N PRO A 134 -8.04 -1.28 2.04
CA PRO A 134 -6.67 -1.78 1.94
C PRO A 134 -6.20 -1.95 0.50
N SER A 135 -4.92 -1.67 0.26
CA SER A 135 -4.28 -1.84 -1.05
C SER A 135 -2.92 -2.51 -0.88
N ASN A 136 -2.79 -3.74 -1.36
CA ASN A 136 -1.54 -4.49 -1.39
C ASN A 136 -0.90 -4.36 -2.77
N VAL A 137 0.44 -4.33 -2.81
CA VAL A 137 1.20 -4.18 -4.06
C VAL A 137 2.32 -5.21 -4.09
N LEU A 138 2.38 -6.00 -5.16
CA LEU A 138 3.21 -7.19 -5.27
C LEU A 138 4.05 -7.20 -6.54
N CYS A 139 5.27 -7.74 -6.42
CA CYS A 139 6.13 -8.11 -7.54
C CYS A 139 6.64 -9.53 -7.33
N ALA A 140 6.54 -10.37 -8.36
CA ALA A 140 7.09 -11.72 -8.40
C ALA A 140 7.67 -12.06 -9.79
N TYR A 141 8.26 -11.06 -10.46
CA TYR A 141 8.78 -11.16 -11.82
C TYR A 141 7.72 -11.71 -12.79
N ASP A 142 8.03 -12.71 -13.61
CA ASP A 142 7.07 -13.42 -14.49
C ASP A 142 5.90 -14.09 -13.76
N GLY A 143 6.00 -14.31 -12.45
CA GLY A 143 4.91 -14.85 -11.62
C GLY A 143 4.01 -13.77 -11.00
N SER A 144 4.13 -12.49 -11.38
CA SER A 144 3.42 -11.39 -10.71
C SER A 144 1.90 -11.53 -10.78
N PHE A 145 1.32 -11.83 -11.95
CA PHE A 145 -0.12 -12.09 -12.07
C PHE A 145 -0.56 -13.22 -11.12
N ALA A 146 0.16 -14.33 -11.10
CA ALA A 146 -0.14 -15.49 -10.28
C ALA A 146 -0.02 -15.24 -8.77
N ALA A 147 0.95 -14.43 -8.35
CA ALA A 147 1.11 -13.98 -6.97
C ALA A 147 -0.01 -13.02 -6.55
N GLY A 148 -0.39 -12.08 -7.42
CA GLY A 148 -1.55 -11.21 -7.21
C GLY A 148 -2.85 -11.99 -7.09
N LEU A 149 -3.10 -12.94 -7.99
CA LEU A 149 -4.28 -13.81 -7.93
C LEU A 149 -4.31 -14.67 -6.67
N LEU A 150 -3.17 -15.21 -6.23
CA LEU A 150 -3.08 -15.96 -4.97
C LEU A 150 -3.43 -15.08 -3.77
N GLU A 151 -2.88 -13.87 -3.69
CA GLU A 151 -3.19 -12.89 -2.63
C GLU A 151 -4.67 -12.49 -2.64
N SER A 152 -5.24 -12.13 -3.79
CA SER A 152 -6.66 -11.76 -3.87
C SER A 152 -7.60 -12.91 -3.49
N LEU A 153 -7.30 -14.14 -3.92
CA LEU A 153 -8.09 -15.31 -3.53
C LEU A 153 -7.92 -15.66 -2.04
N CYS A 154 -6.75 -15.41 -1.46
CA CYS A 154 -6.53 -15.52 -0.02
C CYS A 154 -7.37 -14.49 0.76
N GLN A 155 -7.39 -13.21 0.34
CA GLN A 155 -8.23 -12.19 0.95
C GLN A 155 -9.72 -12.53 0.86
N VAL A 156 -10.22 -12.89 -0.34
CA VAL A 156 -11.62 -13.31 -0.52
C VAL A 156 -11.99 -14.50 0.36
N ALA A 157 -11.09 -15.47 0.53
CA ALA A 157 -11.33 -16.66 1.34
C ALA A 157 -11.23 -16.46 2.85
N VAL A 158 -10.43 -15.50 3.34
CA VAL A 158 -10.24 -15.24 4.79
C VAL A 158 -11.13 -14.10 5.27
N ASP A 159 -11.17 -12.99 4.54
CA ASP A 159 -11.83 -11.76 4.96
C ASP A 159 -13.31 -11.73 4.53
N ALA A 160 -13.73 -12.65 3.65
CA ALA A 160 -15.08 -12.78 3.09
C ALA A 160 -15.62 -11.48 2.45
N VAL A 161 -14.73 -10.66 1.89
CA VAL A 161 -15.06 -9.43 1.15
C VAL A 161 -14.64 -9.53 -0.32
N PRO A 162 -15.24 -8.75 -1.23
CA PRO A 162 -14.78 -8.67 -2.61
C PRO A 162 -13.43 -7.95 -2.72
N THR A 163 -12.52 -8.51 -3.51
CA THR A 163 -11.19 -7.94 -3.79
C THR A 163 -11.01 -7.71 -5.28
N LEU A 164 -10.41 -6.58 -5.64
CA LEU A 164 -10.06 -6.21 -7.01
C LEU A 164 -8.57 -6.46 -7.25
N LEU A 165 -8.26 -7.48 -8.05
CA LEU A 165 -6.91 -7.70 -8.61
C LEU A 165 -6.72 -6.75 -9.78
N ILE A 166 -5.58 -6.05 -9.83
CA ILE A 166 -5.13 -5.23 -10.97
C ILE A 166 -3.70 -5.65 -11.31
N ALA A 167 -3.53 -6.43 -12.37
CA ALA A 167 -2.22 -6.82 -12.88
C ALA A 167 -1.88 -5.99 -14.12
N PHE A 168 -0.65 -5.45 -14.20
CA PHE A 168 -0.22 -4.64 -15.33
C PHE A 168 1.30 -4.71 -15.53
N ASP A 169 1.75 -4.49 -16.76
CA ASP A 169 3.15 -4.24 -17.10
C ASP A 169 3.24 -3.27 -18.29
N THR A 170 4.42 -2.67 -18.48
CA THR A 170 4.69 -1.76 -19.60
C THR A 170 6.06 -2.03 -20.22
N ASP A 171 6.20 -1.67 -21.49
CA ASP A 171 7.45 -1.77 -22.22
C ASP A 171 8.60 -0.96 -21.56
N TYR A 172 9.82 -1.42 -21.81
CA TYR A 172 11.04 -0.72 -21.45
C TYR A 172 11.60 0.01 -22.67
N PRO A 173 12.25 1.17 -22.50
CA PRO A 173 13.20 1.68 -23.48
C PRO A 173 14.49 0.83 -23.51
N GLU A 174 15.25 0.91 -24.61
CA GLU A 174 16.62 0.38 -24.64
C GLU A 174 17.53 1.23 -23.73
N PRO A 175 18.52 0.66 -23.01
CA PRO A 175 19.00 -0.72 -23.12
C PRO A 175 18.30 -1.71 -22.16
N LEU A 176 17.35 -1.26 -21.32
CA LEU A 176 16.69 -2.15 -20.35
C LEU A 176 15.79 -3.17 -21.06
N ARG A 177 15.22 -2.81 -22.21
CA ARG A 177 14.42 -3.71 -23.05
C ARG A 177 15.19 -4.92 -23.56
N ALA A 178 16.47 -4.79 -23.92
CA ALA A 178 17.32 -5.91 -24.30
C ALA A 178 17.46 -6.99 -23.20
N VAL A 179 17.40 -6.61 -21.92
CA VAL A 179 17.46 -7.56 -20.78
C VAL A 179 16.08 -7.94 -20.21
N ARG A 180 15.05 -7.12 -20.46
CA ARG A 180 13.66 -7.38 -20.07
C ARG A 180 12.68 -7.06 -21.21
N PRO A 181 12.54 -7.95 -22.21
CA PRO A 181 11.73 -7.69 -23.39
C PRO A 181 10.23 -7.88 -23.11
N ILE A 182 9.60 -6.86 -22.50
CA ILE A 182 8.15 -6.72 -22.47
C ILE A 182 7.74 -5.98 -23.76
N PRO A 183 6.84 -6.55 -24.60
CA PRO A 183 6.66 -6.08 -25.98
C PRO A 183 5.87 -4.76 -26.09
N ASP A 184 4.91 -4.53 -25.18
CA ASP A 184 4.06 -3.35 -25.12
C ASP A 184 3.42 -3.25 -23.72
N ALA A 185 2.58 -2.24 -23.49
CA ALA A 185 1.72 -2.18 -22.33
C ALA A 185 0.65 -3.28 -22.32
N PHE A 186 0.40 -3.90 -21.17
CA PHE A 186 -0.70 -4.84 -20.98
C PHE A 186 -1.23 -4.77 -19.55
N GLY A 187 -2.54 -4.87 -19.38
CA GLY A 187 -3.21 -4.94 -18.09
C GLY A 187 -4.45 -5.83 -18.11
N VAL A 188 -4.71 -6.45 -16.96
CA VAL A 188 -5.93 -7.20 -16.67
C VAL A 188 -6.36 -6.91 -15.24
N ALA A 189 -7.67 -6.78 -15.02
CA ALA A 189 -8.23 -6.67 -13.68
C ALA A 189 -9.39 -7.62 -13.49
N LEU A 190 -9.53 -8.14 -12.27
CA LEU A 190 -10.59 -9.09 -11.87
C LEU A 190 -11.21 -8.63 -10.55
N VAL A 191 -12.52 -8.40 -10.55
CA VAL A 191 -13.30 -8.30 -9.31
C VAL A 191 -13.67 -9.72 -8.88
N LEU A 192 -13.14 -10.13 -7.73
CA LEU A 192 -13.31 -11.45 -7.15
C LEU A 192 -14.19 -11.35 -5.90
N ALA A 193 -15.25 -12.16 -5.84
CA ALA A 193 -16.22 -12.19 -4.74
C ALA A 193 -16.31 -13.59 -4.09
N PRO A 194 -16.65 -13.67 -2.79
CA PRO A 194 -16.77 -14.96 -2.09
C PRO A 194 -18.02 -15.77 -2.52
N GLU A 195 -19.09 -15.07 -2.92
CA GLU A 195 -20.38 -15.64 -3.29
C GLU A 195 -20.79 -15.20 -4.71
N ALA A 196 -21.73 -15.92 -5.31
CA ALA A 196 -22.24 -15.61 -6.65
C ALA A 196 -23.23 -14.45 -6.60
N GLY A 197 -22.78 -13.23 -6.90
CA GLY A 197 -23.65 -12.07 -7.10
C GLY A 197 -24.37 -12.07 -8.47
N PRO A 198 -25.26 -11.08 -8.71
CA PRO A 198 -26.00 -10.95 -9.98
C PRO A 198 -25.10 -10.64 -11.19
N HIS A 199 -23.86 -10.18 -10.96
CA HIS A 199 -22.86 -9.92 -12.00
C HIS A 199 -21.86 -11.08 -12.17
N ALA A 200 -22.05 -12.23 -11.51
CA ALA A 200 -21.10 -13.35 -11.57
C ALA A 200 -20.98 -13.94 -12.98
N LEU A 201 -19.80 -13.77 -13.59
CA LEU A 201 -19.45 -14.23 -14.93
C LEU A 201 -18.97 -15.69 -14.93
N ALA A 202 -18.18 -16.06 -13.92
CA ALA A 202 -17.59 -17.40 -13.77
C ALA A 202 -17.19 -17.67 -12.32
N ARG A 203 -16.96 -18.95 -11.99
CA ARG A 203 -16.24 -19.35 -10.77
C ARG A 203 -14.80 -19.73 -11.14
N ILE A 204 -13.83 -19.21 -10.39
CA ILE A 204 -12.42 -19.64 -10.45
C ILE A 204 -12.11 -20.58 -9.29
N ASP A 205 -11.32 -21.62 -9.57
CA ASP A 205 -10.85 -22.62 -8.61
C ASP A 205 -9.32 -22.75 -8.75
N ALA A 206 -8.56 -22.20 -7.79
CA ALA A 206 -7.10 -22.17 -7.83
C ALA A 206 -6.44 -23.23 -6.94
N ARG A 207 -5.31 -23.74 -7.42
CA ARG A 207 -4.38 -24.62 -6.69
C ARG A 207 -2.96 -24.43 -7.23
N LEU A 208 -1.96 -24.52 -6.36
CA LEU A 208 -0.56 -24.53 -6.81
C LEU A 208 -0.23 -25.87 -7.50
N THR A 209 0.37 -25.83 -8.69
CA THR A 209 0.65 -27.02 -9.52
C THR A 209 1.97 -26.89 -10.29
N ASP A 210 2.79 -27.94 -10.35
CA ASP A 210 4.03 -27.99 -11.15
C ASP A 210 3.76 -28.18 -12.66
N ALA A 211 2.51 -28.41 -13.04
CA ALA A 211 2.12 -28.57 -14.43
C ALA A 211 2.40 -27.29 -15.25
N PRO A 212 2.86 -27.42 -16.51
CA PRO A 212 3.08 -26.26 -17.38
C PRO A 212 1.77 -25.53 -17.67
N ALA A 213 1.88 -24.23 -17.92
CA ALA A 213 0.76 -23.44 -18.43
C ALA A 213 0.32 -23.97 -19.81
N SER A 214 -0.98 -23.93 -20.08
CA SER A 214 -1.55 -24.15 -21.40
C SER A 214 -1.14 -23.01 -22.32
N ALA A 215 -0.84 -23.34 -23.56
CA ALA A 215 -0.74 -22.37 -24.63
C ALA A 215 -2.13 -22.06 -25.22
N PHE A 216 -2.32 -20.86 -25.74
CA PHE A 216 -3.40 -20.60 -26.69
C PHE A 216 -3.13 -21.36 -28.00
N ALA A 217 -4.20 -21.85 -28.64
CA ALA A 217 -4.09 -22.50 -29.96
C ALA A 217 -3.76 -21.53 -31.11
N ARG A 218 -3.94 -20.22 -30.87
CA ARG A 218 -3.62 -19.14 -31.81
C ARG A 218 -2.27 -18.53 -31.44
N SER A 219 -1.33 -18.52 -32.39
CA SER A 219 0.06 -18.10 -32.21
C SER A 219 0.22 -16.66 -31.75
N GLU A 220 -0.70 -15.78 -32.13
CA GLU A 220 -0.68 -14.34 -31.89
C GLU A 220 -1.07 -14.06 -30.43
N LEU A 221 -2.14 -14.72 -29.97
CA LEU A 221 -2.59 -14.65 -28.58
C LEU A 221 -1.60 -15.33 -27.63
N GLU A 222 -0.96 -16.41 -28.07
CA GLU A 222 0.09 -17.07 -27.28
C GLU A 222 1.34 -16.20 -27.15
N HIS A 223 1.78 -15.50 -28.21
CA HIS A 223 2.86 -14.51 -28.10
C HIS A 223 2.52 -13.38 -27.12
N LEU A 224 1.29 -12.84 -27.20
CA LEU A 224 0.82 -11.81 -26.27
C LEU A 224 0.82 -12.34 -24.83
N ARG A 225 0.36 -13.57 -24.58
CA ARG A 225 0.33 -14.19 -23.24
C ARG A 225 1.72 -14.51 -22.70
N ALA A 226 2.63 -14.99 -23.55
CA ALA A 226 3.98 -15.38 -23.16
C ALA A 226 4.90 -14.17 -22.92
N GLY A 227 4.75 -13.11 -23.73
CA GLY A 227 5.56 -11.89 -23.64
C GLY A 227 5.18 -10.93 -22.51
N ASN A 228 3.97 -11.03 -21.96
CA ASN A 228 3.49 -10.14 -20.90
C ASN A 228 3.41 -10.87 -19.54
N PRO A 229 4.08 -10.40 -18.47
CA PRO A 229 4.02 -11.01 -17.14
C PRO A 229 2.66 -10.86 -16.44
N ALA A 230 1.95 -9.76 -16.69
CA ALA A 230 0.59 -9.53 -16.23
C ALA A 230 -0.48 -10.37 -16.98
N ALA A 231 -0.14 -11.04 -18.09
CA ALA A 231 -1.12 -11.84 -18.84
C ALA A 231 -1.42 -13.19 -18.15
N PRO A 232 -2.70 -13.56 -17.95
CA PRO A 232 -3.07 -14.80 -17.27
C PRO A 232 -2.49 -16.04 -17.96
N ARG A 233 -1.80 -16.89 -17.20
CA ARG A 233 -1.29 -18.20 -17.62
C ARG A 233 -2.05 -19.29 -16.85
N ALA A 234 -2.14 -20.48 -17.45
CA ALA A 234 -3.21 -21.39 -17.07
C ALA A 234 -2.87 -22.86 -17.28
N ALA A 235 -2.43 -23.60 -16.28
CA ALA A 235 -2.21 -25.04 -16.41
C ALA A 235 -3.55 -25.79 -16.61
N ALA A 236 -3.68 -26.49 -17.74
CA ALA A 236 -4.89 -27.26 -18.05
C ALA A 236 -5.17 -28.33 -17.00
N ALA A 237 -6.37 -28.33 -16.43
CA ALA A 237 -6.87 -29.49 -15.73
C ALA A 237 -7.15 -30.60 -16.76
N ARG A 238 -6.48 -31.76 -16.64
CA ARG A 238 -6.86 -32.98 -17.37
C ARG A 238 -8.18 -33.53 -16.82
N SER A 239 -9.29 -32.92 -17.21
CA SER A 239 -10.65 -33.40 -17.00
C SER A 239 -11.53 -32.85 -18.13
N PRO A 240 -12.30 -33.68 -18.83
CA PRO A 240 -13.10 -33.21 -19.96
C PRO A 240 -14.26 -32.33 -19.48
N GLY A 241 -14.44 -31.15 -20.09
CA GLY A 241 -15.73 -30.45 -20.06
C GLY A 241 -15.81 -29.03 -19.46
N ARG A 242 -14.70 -28.33 -19.13
CA ARG A 242 -14.75 -26.87 -18.82
C ARG A 242 -13.38 -26.19 -18.95
N PRO A 243 -13.31 -24.96 -19.48
CA PRO A 243 -12.06 -24.18 -19.51
C PRO A 243 -11.73 -23.69 -18.09
N ALA A 244 -10.46 -23.83 -17.69
CA ALA A 244 -9.99 -23.41 -16.37
C ALA A 244 -8.64 -22.68 -16.53
N LEU A 245 -8.55 -21.46 -15.99
CA LEU A 245 -7.28 -20.77 -15.80
C LEU A 245 -6.73 -21.04 -14.39
N GLY A 246 -5.42 -21.25 -14.27
CA GLY A 246 -4.78 -21.62 -13.01
C GLY A 246 -3.26 -21.50 -13.06
N GLU A 247 -2.69 -20.70 -12.16
CA GLU A 247 -1.28 -20.31 -12.19
C GLU A 247 -0.63 -20.36 -10.79
N ARG A 248 0.71 -20.31 -10.74
CA ARG A 248 1.51 -20.46 -9.51
C ARG A 248 2.09 -19.14 -9.00
N GLY A 249 1.55 -18.64 -7.89
CA GLY A 249 2.24 -17.69 -7.01
C GLY A 249 3.10 -18.43 -5.97
N ALA A 250 4.23 -17.84 -5.58
CA ALA A 250 5.01 -18.29 -4.42
C ALA A 250 4.26 -17.99 -3.10
N ARG A 251 4.59 -18.73 -2.02
CA ARG A 251 3.83 -18.70 -0.76
C ARG A 251 4.01 -17.40 0.04
N LEU A 252 2.89 -16.78 0.42
CA LEU A 252 2.72 -16.06 1.70
C LEU A 252 1.29 -16.33 2.24
N PRO A 253 1.07 -16.43 3.57
CA PRO A 253 -0.27 -16.69 4.13
C PRO A 253 -0.97 -15.44 4.71
N ALA A 254 -2.26 -15.31 4.40
CA ALA A 254 -3.22 -14.32 4.90
C ALA A 254 -3.73 -14.64 6.33
N GLY A 255 -4.62 -13.87 6.98
CA GLY A 255 -5.45 -12.72 6.55
C GLY A 255 -6.12 -12.07 7.78
N HIS A 256 -7.23 -11.33 7.62
CA HIS A 256 -7.77 -10.43 8.66
C HIS A 256 -9.18 -10.80 9.23
N PRO A 257 -10.31 -10.10 8.98
CA PRO A 257 -11.21 -9.57 10.05
C PRO A 257 -12.66 -10.16 9.96
N PRO A 258 -13.83 -9.50 10.28
CA PRO A 258 -14.11 -8.18 10.88
C PRO A 258 -15.30 -7.99 11.88
N ALA A 259 -15.19 -6.91 12.68
CA ALA A 259 -16.17 -5.86 13.08
C ALA A 259 -17.67 -6.11 13.44
N ARG A 260 -18.18 -5.37 14.45
CA ARG A 260 -19.16 -4.23 14.28
C ARG A 260 -19.47 -3.42 15.56
N ARG A 261 -20.12 -2.24 15.40
CA ARG A 261 -20.29 -1.12 16.39
C ARG A 261 -21.70 -1.04 17.04
N PRO A 262 -21.89 -0.22 18.10
CA PRO A 262 -22.85 0.90 17.98
C PRO A 262 -22.33 2.34 18.34
N ARG A 263 -22.93 3.09 19.29
CA ARG A 263 -23.07 4.58 19.20
C ARG A 263 -23.37 5.36 20.52
N HIS A 264 -23.26 6.71 20.43
CA HIS A 264 -23.92 7.81 21.23
C HIS A 264 -23.43 8.09 22.68
N ALA A 265 -23.50 9.32 23.26
CA ALA A 265 -23.60 10.70 22.71
C ALA A 265 -23.39 11.82 23.78
N ARG A 266 -22.85 12.97 23.34
CA ARG A 266 -23.03 14.39 23.82
C ARG A 266 -22.75 14.82 25.29
N GLY A 267 -22.02 15.95 25.43
CA GLY A 267 -22.05 16.81 26.62
C GLY A 267 -21.03 17.97 26.59
N PHE A 268 -21.41 19.15 26.08
CA PHE A 268 -20.56 20.37 26.10
C PHE A 268 -20.66 21.11 27.45
N ARG A 269 -19.56 21.74 27.92
CA ARG A 269 -19.58 23.14 28.42
C ARG A 269 -18.19 23.79 28.62
N HIS A 270 -18.23 25.11 28.59
CA HIS A 270 -17.17 26.13 28.47
C HIS A 270 -15.90 26.05 29.37
N LEU A 271 -14.80 26.53 28.77
CA LEU A 271 -13.59 27.12 29.40
C LEU A 271 -13.91 28.39 30.22
N PRO A 272 -13.04 28.80 31.16
CA PRO A 272 -12.17 29.95 30.82
C PRO A 272 -10.74 29.95 31.40
N ALA A 273 -9.93 30.82 30.76
CA ALA A 273 -8.74 31.53 31.27
C ALA A 273 -7.39 30.77 31.43
N MET A 274 -6.37 31.36 30.80
CA MET A 274 -4.98 30.91 30.78
C MET A 274 -4.22 31.33 32.04
N THR A 275 -3.31 30.47 32.51
CA THR A 275 -2.25 30.78 33.47
C THR A 275 -0.90 30.26 32.94
N ALA A 276 0.22 30.81 33.44
CA ALA A 276 1.55 30.54 32.89
C ALA A 276 1.94 29.05 32.97
N SER A 277 2.61 28.55 31.92
CA SER A 277 2.99 27.12 31.83
C SER A 277 4.02 26.73 32.90
N PRO A 278 3.79 25.68 33.70
CA PRO A 278 4.81 25.16 34.60
C PRO A 278 5.93 24.44 33.82
N LEU A 279 7.16 24.49 34.35
CA LEU A 279 8.26 23.67 33.84
C LEU A 279 7.93 22.18 34.04
N LEU A 280 7.86 21.43 32.93
CA LEU A 280 7.65 19.99 32.97
C LEU A 280 8.84 19.30 33.65
N SER A 281 8.57 18.36 34.55
CA SER A 281 9.58 17.53 35.21
C SER A 281 9.15 16.05 35.15
N PRO A 282 10.07 15.10 34.88
CA PRO A 282 9.74 13.68 34.92
C PRO A 282 9.44 13.20 36.35
N PRO A 283 8.60 12.16 36.53
CA PRO A 283 7.88 11.43 35.47
C PRO A 283 6.62 12.17 34.99
N LEU A 284 6.29 12.03 33.70
CA LEU A 284 4.98 12.43 33.16
C LEU A 284 4.10 11.18 33.01
N ASP A 285 2.92 11.18 33.63
CA ASP A 285 2.06 10.00 33.73
C ASP A 285 1.18 9.75 32.49
N HIS A 286 0.45 8.62 32.49
CA HIS A 286 -0.48 8.24 31.42
C HIS A 286 -1.54 9.31 31.14
N ALA A 287 -2.07 9.97 32.19
CA ALA A 287 -3.04 11.04 32.04
C ALA A 287 -2.43 12.28 31.35
N TRP A 288 -1.17 12.59 31.65
CA TRP A 288 -0.42 13.61 30.94
C TRP A 288 -0.28 13.23 29.47
N ILE A 289 0.21 12.03 29.18
CA ILE A 289 0.47 11.51 27.83
C ILE A 289 -0.82 11.54 26.98
N ALA A 290 -1.91 10.96 27.47
CA ALA A 290 -3.19 10.84 26.76
C ALA A 290 -3.81 12.20 26.37
N ALA A 291 -3.49 13.27 27.10
CA ALA A 291 -3.92 14.62 26.74
C ALA A 291 -3.06 15.28 25.64
N ARG A 292 -1.80 14.83 25.44
CA ARG A 292 -0.83 15.43 24.50
C ARG A 292 -0.61 14.64 23.21
N ILE A 293 -1.25 13.48 23.03
CA ILE A 293 -1.18 12.71 21.77
C ILE A 293 -2.58 12.46 21.16
N PRO A 294 -2.70 12.16 19.86
CA PRO A 294 -4.00 11.88 19.25
C PRO A 294 -4.64 10.57 19.76
N HIS A 295 -3.82 9.62 20.23
CA HIS A 295 -4.25 8.33 20.76
C HIS A 295 -5.14 8.49 22.00
N SER A 296 -6.13 7.59 22.16
CA SER A 296 -7.09 7.67 23.26
C SER A 296 -7.64 6.29 23.64
N GLY A 297 -8.19 6.18 24.85
CA GLY A 297 -8.61 4.90 25.43
C GLY A 297 -7.45 3.90 25.49
N ALA A 298 -7.73 2.64 25.21
CA ALA A 298 -6.73 1.56 25.19
C ALA A 298 -5.61 1.74 24.14
N MET A 299 -5.76 2.67 23.18
CA MET A 299 -4.71 2.98 22.21
C MET A 299 -3.66 3.97 22.75
N CYS A 300 -3.85 4.57 23.92
CA CYS A 300 -2.76 5.27 24.61
C CYS A 300 -1.92 4.23 25.38
N LEU A 301 -0.85 3.75 24.76
CA LEU A 301 -0.16 2.52 25.16
C LEU A 301 0.97 2.73 26.18
N LEU A 302 1.49 3.96 26.27
CA LEU A 302 2.60 4.35 27.16
C LEU A 302 2.08 4.70 28.55
N ASP A 303 2.70 4.12 29.59
CA ASP A 303 2.30 4.33 30.98
C ASP A 303 2.92 5.61 31.57
N THR A 304 4.16 5.93 31.20
CA THR A 304 4.95 7.01 31.82
C THR A 304 6.11 7.45 30.93
N VAL A 305 6.39 8.76 30.87
CA VAL A 305 7.67 9.32 30.40
C VAL A 305 8.62 9.42 31.59
N VAL A 306 9.74 8.72 31.55
CA VAL A 306 10.70 8.66 32.68
C VAL A 306 11.88 9.59 32.52
N ALA A 307 12.24 9.97 31.29
CA ALA A 307 13.27 10.95 30.99
C ALA A 307 13.11 11.54 29.58
N TRP A 308 13.55 12.78 29.37
CA TRP A 308 13.75 13.37 28.05
C TRP A 308 14.83 14.45 28.07
N ASP A 309 15.32 14.81 26.88
CA ASP A 309 16.11 16.00 26.58
C ASP A 309 15.69 16.55 25.19
N ASP A 310 16.45 17.44 24.56
CA ASP A 310 16.11 18.01 23.23
C ASP A 310 16.19 16.99 22.08
N ALA A 311 16.91 15.88 22.29
CA ALA A 311 17.15 14.85 21.30
C ALA A 311 16.48 13.52 21.65
N ARG A 312 16.30 13.18 22.92
CA ARG A 312 15.93 11.83 23.37
C ARG A 312 14.71 11.82 24.28
N ILE A 313 13.93 10.75 24.18
CA ILE A 313 12.88 10.40 25.14
C ILE A 313 13.02 8.94 25.58
N ARG A 314 12.69 8.67 26.84
CA ARG A 314 12.49 7.34 27.39
C ARG A 314 11.11 7.25 28.05
N CYS A 315 10.33 6.26 27.62
CA CYS A 315 9.01 5.94 28.16
C CYS A 315 8.95 4.49 28.64
N THR A 316 7.98 4.15 29.48
CA THR A 316 7.68 2.79 29.91
C THR A 316 6.27 2.37 29.50
N ALA A 317 6.05 1.07 29.28
CA ALA A 317 4.72 0.54 28.98
C ALA A 317 4.49 -0.92 29.42
N THR A 318 3.34 -1.18 30.01
CA THR A 318 2.93 -2.51 30.50
C THR A 318 1.72 -3.08 29.76
N SER A 319 1.05 -2.26 28.94
CA SER A 319 -0.12 -2.62 28.11
C SER A 319 0.11 -3.83 27.20
N HIS A 320 1.35 -4.20 26.87
CA HIS A 320 1.66 -5.41 26.09
C HIS A 320 1.17 -6.71 26.75
N ARG A 321 1.07 -6.71 28.09
CA ARG A 321 0.60 -7.85 28.91
C ARG A 321 -0.93 -7.93 28.97
N ASP A 322 -1.63 -6.83 28.69
CA ASP A 322 -3.09 -6.78 28.73
C ASP A 322 -3.71 -7.62 27.59
N PRO A 323 -4.57 -8.63 27.87
CA PRO A 323 -5.34 -9.33 26.85
C PRO A 323 -6.25 -8.41 26.01
N GLY A 324 -6.66 -7.26 26.56
CA GLY A 324 -7.46 -6.23 25.91
C GLY A 324 -6.68 -5.23 25.04
N ASN A 325 -5.35 -5.38 24.90
CA ASN A 325 -4.51 -4.50 24.10
C ASN A 325 -5.01 -4.41 22.63
N PRO A 326 -5.28 -3.21 22.09
CA PRO A 326 -5.93 -3.04 20.79
C PRO A 326 -5.06 -3.40 19.58
N LEU A 327 -3.76 -3.62 19.78
CA LEU A 327 -2.84 -4.10 18.74
C LEU A 327 -2.79 -5.63 18.66
N ARG A 328 -3.50 -6.36 19.52
CA ARG A 328 -3.57 -7.83 19.45
C ARG A 328 -4.39 -8.29 18.26
N ALA A 329 -3.83 -9.24 17.50
CA ALA A 329 -4.52 -9.99 16.46
C ALA A 329 -4.47 -11.49 16.78
N HIS A 330 -5.60 -12.18 16.65
CA HIS A 330 -5.74 -13.63 16.95
C HIS A 330 -5.13 -14.05 18.31
N GLY A 331 -5.29 -13.19 19.33
CA GLY A 331 -4.78 -13.42 20.69
C GLY A 331 -3.29 -13.14 20.90
N ARG A 332 -2.54 -12.68 19.90
CA ARG A 332 -1.09 -12.43 19.95
C ARG A 332 -0.77 -10.96 19.77
N LEU A 333 0.35 -10.50 20.33
CA LEU A 333 0.91 -9.17 20.09
C LEU A 333 2.29 -9.32 19.44
N ALA A 334 2.37 -9.13 18.12
CA ALA A 334 3.61 -9.33 17.38
C ALA A 334 4.67 -8.27 17.74
N ALA A 335 5.95 -8.62 17.60
CA ALA A 335 7.07 -7.71 17.91
C ALA A 335 7.01 -6.39 17.13
N VAL A 336 6.53 -6.41 15.89
CA VAL A 336 6.34 -5.22 15.04
C VAL A 336 5.35 -4.20 15.62
N CYS A 337 4.46 -4.61 16.52
CA CYS A 337 3.59 -3.68 17.26
C CYS A 337 4.40 -2.71 18.14
N GLY A 338 5.65 -3.04 18.47
CA GLY A 338 6.59 -2.13 19.14
C GLY A 338 6.89 -0.84 18.36
N ILE A 339 6.63 -0.82 17.04
CA ILE A 339 6.70 0.41 16.22
C ILE A 339 5.67 1.44 16.70
N GLU A 340 4.47 1.01 17.08
CA GLU A 340 3.41 1.91 17.57
C GLU A 340 3.79 2.50 18.94
N TYR A 341 4.32 1.67 19.85
CA TYR A 341 4.90 2.14 21.12
C TYR A 341 5.99 3.21 20.89
N ALA A 342 6.88 2.99 19.92
CA ALA A 342 7.92 3.95 19.54
C ALA A 342 7.33 5.23 18.90
N ALA A 343 6.34 5.11 18.02
CA ALA A 343 5.67 6.24 17.38
C ALA A 343 4.94 7.12 18.41
N GLN A 344 4.32 6.53 19.43
CA GLN A 344 3.74 7.27 20.55
C GLN A 344 4.82 8.01 21.36
N ALA A 345 5.99 7.40 21.59
CA ALA A 345 7.09 8.09 22.27
C ALA A 345 7.60 9.29 21.44
N MET A 346 7.71 9.15 20.11
CA MET A 346 8.07 10.26 19.21
C MET A 346 7.02 11.39 19.23
N ALA A 347 5.72 11.05 19.27
CA ALA A 347 4.64 12.03 19.37
C ALA A 347 4.66 12.78 20.71
N VAL A 348 4.91 12.07 21.81
CA VAL A 348 5.09 12.65 23.15
C VAL A 348 6.30 13.58 23.17
N HIS A 349 7.44 13.16 22.62
CA HIS A 349 8.65 13.98 22.53
C HIS A 349 8.40 15.28 21.76
N GLY A 350 7.70 15.19 20.62
CA GLY A 350 7.27 16.37 19.85
C GLY A 350 6.37 17.31 20.66
N ALA A 351 5.43 16.78 21.46
CA ALA A 351 4.55 17.60 22.30
C ALA A 351 5.29 18.28 23.47
N ILE A 352 6.29 17.61 24.06
CA ILE A 352 7.16 18.19 25.10
C ILE A 352 8.00 19.33 24.53
N LEU A 353 8.73 19.08 23.43
CA LEU A 353 9.62 20.09 22.81
C LEU A 353 8.85 21.26 22.19
N GLY A 354 7.64 21.01 21.68
CA GLY A 354 6.74 22.06 21.19
C GLY A 354 6.06 22.88 22.29
N ASN A 355 6.27 22.55 23.58
CA ASN A 355 5.57 23.13 24.74
C ASN A 355 4.04 23.20 24.53
N ALA A 356 3.48 22.14 23.92
CA ALA A 356 2.10 22.14 23.45
C ALA A 356 1.12 22.07 24.63
N GLN A 357 0.54 23.22 24.99
CA GLN A 357 -0.57 23.31 25.94
C GLN A 357 -1.87 22.75 25.34
N ASP A 358 -2.04 22.88 24.03
CA ASP A 358 -3.17 22.35 23.25
C ASP A 358 -2.88 20.97 22.67
N ARG A 359 -3.94 20.22 22.35
CA ARG A 359 -3.85 18.90 21.72
C ARG A 359 -3.24 19.05 20.31
N PRO A 360 -2.07 18.43 20.02
CA PRO A 360 -1.31 18.75 18.81
C PRO A 360 -1.99 18.27 17.52
N ARG A 361 -1.60 18.88 16.39
CA ARG A 361 -1.92 18.38 15.04
C ARG A 361 -1.41 16.93 14.92
N ALA A 362 -2.17 16.08 14.24
CA ALA A 362 -1.82 14.68 14.08
C ALA A 362 -0.57 14.54 13.19
N GLY A 363 0.55 14.14 13.81
CA GLY A 363 1.74 13.74 13.08
C GLY A 363 1.60 12.34 12.49
N PHE A 364 2.18 12.11 11.32
CA PHE A 364 2.09 10.84 10.59
C PHE A 364 3.45 10.15 10.50
N LEU A 365 3.46 8.83 10.73
CA LEU A 365 4.61 7.97 10.49
C LEU A 365 4.76 7.74 8.97
N ALA A 366 5.62 8.51 8.31
CA ALA A 366 5.75 8.51 6.85
C ALA A 366 6.60 7.35 6.31
N SER A 367 7.59 6.87 7.07
CA SER A 367 8.27 5.61 6.78
C SER A 367 8.97 5.04 8.01
N VAL A 368 9.15 3.71 8.03
CA VAL A 368 10.00 3.01 9.00
C VAL A 368 11.04 2.21 8.22
N ARG A 369 12.29 2.21 8.66
CA ARG A 369 13.43 1.62 7.94
C ARG A 369 14.40 0.94 8.90
N SER A 370 15.13 -0.06 8.41
CA SER A 370 16.10 -0.83 9.21
C SER A 370 15.45 -1.40 10.48
N VAL A 371 14.25 -1.96 10.37
CA VAL A 371 13.52 -2.54 11.51
C VAL A 371 14.06 -3.93 11.77
N GLU A 372 14.59 -4.14 12.97
CA GLU A 372 15.12 -5.43 13.42
C GLU A 372 14.32 -5.90 14.64
N ALA A 373 13.74 -7.09 14.57
CA ALA A 373 12.97 -7.71 15.65
C ALA A 373 13.72 -8.94 16.19
N HIS A 374 13.95 -8.96 17.50
CA HIS A 374 14.72 -9.99 18.22
C HIS A 374 13.83 -10.92 19.08
N VAL A 375 12.51 -10.79 18.93
CA VAL A 375 11.44 -11.65 19.45
C VAL A 375 10.34 -11.77 18.40
N GLU A 376 9.52 -12.82 18.46
CA GLU A 376 8.30 -12.92 17.64
C GLU A 376 7.15 -12.09 18.22
N ARG A 377 7.06 -12.05 19.56
CA ARG A 377 5.90 -11.56 20.31
C ARG A 377 6.30 -10.74 21.52
N LEU A 378 5.60 -9.63 21.75
CA LEU A 378 5.73 -8.82 22.96
C LEU A 378 4.91 -9.41 24.11
N ASP A 379 3.78 -10.06 23.83
CA ASP A 379 2.87 -10.57 24.87
C ASP A 379 3.35 -11.83 25.61
N THR A 380 4.58 -12.26 25.35
CA THR A 380 5.25 -13.38 26.03
C THR A 380 6.26 -12.90 27.08
N LEU A 381 6.24 -11.61 27.41
CA LEU A 381 7.19 -10.94 28.30
C LEU A 381 6.46 -10.45 29.55
N ASP A 382 7.03 -10.74 30.72
CA ASP A 382 6.39 -10.42 32.01
C ASP A 382 6.78 -9.04 32.56
N ALA A 383 7.94 -8.51 32.18
CA ALA A 383 8.47 -7.24 32.69
C ALA A 383 8.11 -6.05 31.78
N PRO A 384 8.00 -4.81 32.32
CA PRO A 384 7.64 -3.63 31.53
C PRO A 384 8.54 -3.40 30.31
N LEU A 385 7.95 -2.87 29.24
CA LEU A 385 8.72 -2.38 28.10
C LEU A 385 9.35 -1.04 28.45
N THR A 386 10.58 -0.82 28.00
CA THR A 386 11.22 0.49 27.94
C THR A 386 11.36 0.89 26.48
N ILE A 387 10.78 2.04 26.13
CA ILE A 387 10.74 2.60 24.78
C ILE A 387 11.70 3.78 24.75
N GLU A 388 12.66 3.76 23.84
CA GLU A 388 13.57 4.87 23.61
C GLU A 388 13.40 5.39 22.19
N ALA A 389 13.37 6.71 22.03
CA ALA A 389 13.44 7.36 20.72
C ALA A 389 14.42 8.53 20.77
N GLU A 390 15.29 8.61 19.75
CA GLU A 390 16.32 9.62 19.59
C GLU A 390 16.13 10.32 18.24
N ARG A 391 15.90 11.64 18.26
CA ARG A 391 15.90 12.52 17.09
C ARG A 391 17.32 12.59 16.54
N ILE A 392 17.54 11.94 15.40
CA ILE A 392 18.85 11.90 14.71
C ILE A 392 18.94 12.92 13.56
N GLY A 393 17.88 13.67 13.29
CA GLY A 393 17.86 14.74 12.30
C GLY A 393 16.45 15.17 11.91
N GLY A 394 16.35 15.97 10.84
CA GLY A 394 15.10 16.47 10.29
C GLY A 394 15.01 18.00 10.25
N ASP A 395 13.96 18.48 9.59
CA ASP A 395 13.60 19.89 9.45
C ASP A 395 12.41 20.25 10.36
N GLY A 396 11.73 21.37 10.09
CA GLY A 396 10.56 21.84 10.87
C GLY A 396 9.27 21.04 10.64
N ASN A 397 9.18 20.24 9.57
CA ASN A 397 8.03 19.41 9.24
C ASN A 397 8.35 17.90 9.26
N ASN A 398 9.55 17.50 8.84
CA ASN A 398 9.99 16.10 8.79
C ASN A 398 11.03 15.82 9.89
N VAL A 399 10.71 14.97 10.88
CA VAL A 399 11.64 14.59 11.95
C VAL A 399 12.06 13.13 11.80
N LEU A 400 13.36 12.87 11.83
CA LEU A 400 13.92 11.53 11.75
C LEU A 400 14.34 11.03 13.13
N TYR A 401 13.78 9.90 13.55
CA TYR A 401 14.10 9.21 14.78
C TYR A 401 14.84 7.89 14.53
N ARG A 402 15.75 7.55 15.44
CA ARG A 402 16.13 6.16 15.77
C ARG A 402 15.28 5.74 16.98
N PHE A 403 14.87 4.48 17.06
CA PHE A 403 14.14 3.96 18.22
C PHE A 403 14.59 2.56 18.61
N ALA A 404 14.36 2.21 19.87
CA ALA A 404 14.53 0.87 20.41
C ALA A 404 13.46 0.56 21.47
N VAL A 405 13.01 -0.68 21.51
CA VAL A 405 12.09 -1.22 22.52
C VAL A 405 12.80 -2.36 23.24
N HIS A 406 12.86 -2.27 24.57
CA HIS A 406 13.55 -3.21 25.45
C HIS A 406 12.57 -3.81 26.47
N CYS A 407 12.92 -4.96 27.05
CA CYS A 407 12.32 -5.50 28.28
C CYS A 407 13.47 -5.91 29.21
N GLY A 408 13.63 -5.17 30.32
CA GLY A 408 14.89 -5.16 31.05
C GLY A 408 16.05 -4.72 30.13
N GLU A 409 17.20 -5.39 30.22
CA GLU A 409 18.37 -5.15 29.35
C GLU A 409 18.21 -5.73 27.93
N ARG A 410 17.20 -6.56 27.67
CA ARG A 410 17.03 -7.24 26.38
C ARG A 410 16.36 -6.30 25.37
N MET A 411 17.07 -6.01 24.27
CA MET A 411 16.48 -5.37 23.09
C MET A 411 15.53 -6.34 22.38
N LEU A 412 14.33 -5.85 22.02
CA LEU A 412 13.25 -6.61 21.39
C LEU A 412 13.00 -6.19 19.96
N LEU A 413 13.09 -4.88 19.71
CA LEU A 413 12.83 -4.24 18.43
C LEU A 413 13.68 -2.98 18.34
N SER A 414 14.29 -2.71 17.19
CA SER A 414 14.92 -1.43 16.90
C SER A 414 14.58 -0.96 15.48
N GLY A 415 14.85 0.31 15.18
CA GLY A 415 14.77 0.83 13.82
C GLY A 415 14.89 2.34 13.70
N ARG A 416 14.51 2.86 12.54
CA ARG A 416 14.40 4.30 12.26
C ARG A 416 13.02 4.66 11.72
N ALA A 417 12.52 5.83 12.09
CA ALA A 417 11.20 6.32 11.74
C ALA A 417 11.27 7.77 11.25
N ALA A 418 10.62 8.08 10.14
CA ALA A 418 10.38 9.44 9.69
C ALA A 418 8.95 9.86 10.07
N VAL A 419 8.82 10.96 10.81
CA VAL A 419 7.56 11.52 11.28
C VAL A 419 7.32 12.87 10.61
N VAL A 420 6.14 13.06 10.02
CA VAL A 420 5.68 14.34 9.45
C VAL A 420 4.78 15.02 10.47
N LEU A 421 5.12 16.24 10.90
CA LEU A 421 4.39 16.95 11.97
C LEU A 421 3.16 17.70 11.46
N ASP A 422 3.13 18.11 10.18
CA ASP A 422 1.98 18.79 9.59
C ASP A 422 1.69 18.34 8.15
N ALA A 423 0.63 17.52 8.02
CA ALA A 423 0.11 17.12 6.71
C ALA A 423 -0.60 18.26 5.94
N SER A 424 -0.94 19.39 6.58
CA SER A 424 -1.47 20.56 5.87
C SER A 424 -0.39 21.35 5.11
N GLY A 425 0.89 21.08 5.39
CA GLY A 425 2.04 21.50 4.57
C GLY A 425 2.13 20.78 3.21
N LEU A 426 1.34 19.73 2.96
CA LEU A 426 1.14 19.12 1.64
C LEU A 426 0.08 19.84 0.80
N GLY A 427 -0.09 21.15 1.03
CA GLY A 427 -0.92 22.00 0.17
C GLY A 427 -0.43 21.99 -1.28
N PRO A 428 -1.30 22.35 -2.25
CA PRO A 428 -0.86 22.53 -3.63
C PRO A 428 0.28 23.57 -3.67
N PRO A 429 1.32 23.38 -4.51
CA PRO A 429 2.47 24.26 -4.54
C PRO A 429 2.03 25.70 -4.83
N ASP A 430 2.58 26.65 -4.07
CA ASP A 430 2.35 28.07 -4.27
C ASP A 430 2.80 28.47 -5.70
N PRO A 431 1.90 28.95 -6.56
CA PRO A 431 2.24 29.32 -7.93
C PRO A 431 3.15 30.56 -8.02
N GLY A 432 3.34 31.32 -6.94
CA GLY A 432 4.18 32.53 -6.92
C GLY A 432 5.68 32.28 -6.71
N ALA A 433 6.06 31.30 -5.88
CA ALA A 433 7.43 31.16 -5.38
C ALA A 433 8.48 30.81 -6.45
N GLY A 434 8.07 30.30 -7.62
CA GLY A 434 8.96 29.99 -8.73
C GLY A 434 9.31 31.19 -9.63
N ALA A 435 8.57 32.30 -9.55
CA ALA A 435 8.67 33.39 -10.53
C ALA A 435 9.78 34.41 -10.22
N GLU A 436 10.14 34.62 -8.94
CA GLU A 436 11.16 35.62 -8.57
C GLU A 436 12.60 35.13 -8.71
N ALA A 437 12.83 33.81 -8.72
CA ALA A 437 14.15 33.22 -8.92
C ALA A 437 14.63 33.35 -10.38
N ASP A 438 13.72 33.18 -11.35
CA ASP A 438 14.03 33.14 -12.78
C ASP A 438 14.23 34.55 -13.41
N ALA A 439 13.88 35.61 -12.66
CA ALA A 439 14.03 37.00 -13.07
C ALA A 439 15.42 37.60 -12.74
N ARG A 440 16.28 36.88 -12.01
CA ARG A 440 17.65 37.32 -11.65
C ARG A 440 18.77 36.59 -12.41
N ALA A 441 18.43 35.78 -13.41
CA ALA A 441 19.35 34.94 -14.17
C ALA A 441 19.22 35.12 -15.71
N ARG A 442 18.82 36.32 -16.16
CA ARG A 442 18.76 36.74 -17.58
C ARG A 442 19.56 38.01 -17.78
#